data_AF-A0A7D6ZEG8-F1
#
_entry.id   AF-A0A7D6ZEG8-F1
#
_cell.length_a   1.000
_cell.length_b   1.000
_cell.length_c   1.000
_cell.angle_alpha   90.00
_cell.angle_beta   90.00
_cell.angle_gamma   90.00
#
_symmetry.space_group_name_H-M   'P 1'
#
loop_
_entity.id
_entity.type
_entity.pdbx_description
1 polymer ?
#
loop_
_entity_poly.entity_id
_entity_poly.type
_entity_poly.pdbx_seq_one_letter_code
_entity_poly.pdbx_strand_id
1 'polypeptide(L)'
;MSPGNGRPEDLWSQVTDVFEPIADDYEPPRAGRAPARGRSQGQRYALIGLVVAVVLALGVGAFLTARHFIGPVDPETTARQTVTETTTPAAVTTTPSGPTTPPAAGAALSSVLAWIKAGTPVDAANFHTATSGNTVNDLGSAVAFTSPSGKIRCMTPTAGTSVRQGLTCMADLDNPPSRPANARGNWVPGWIDFPGATLGVGHVQGDPGPFLLGDGPTLNYGSRLTFDNYDCRMDKAGLFCLNQSESSAMQLSSAGPTPFGCLSEYTSTEYGLWYSCNTPVPTTTTKSTRSEQPTTTAVAAVVGQPCTKEGQRGRAANGTALICEAAGGSGLRWFVE
;
A
#
# COMPACT_ATOMS: atom_id res chain seq x y z
N MET A 1 5.71 61.53 -25.53
CA MET A 1 6.93 61.05 -24.86
C MET A 1 6.88 59.53 -24.89
N SER A 2 7.54 58.91 -25.87
CA SER A 2 7.69 57.45 -25.99
C SER A 2 9.06 57.04 -25.44
N PRO A 3 9.20 55.89 -24.77
CA PRO A 3 10.51 55.35 -24.39
C PRO A 3 11.20 54.79 -25.63
N GLY A 4 12.48 55.13 -25.79
CA GLY A 4 13.33 54.62 -26.86
C GLY A 4 13.71 53.16 -26.65
N ASN A 5 13.59 52.37 -27.72
CA ASN A 5 14.07 51.00 -27.77
C ASN A 5 15.61 50.98 -27.73
N GLY A 6 16.15 50.22 -26.77
CA GLY A 6 17.58 49.93 -26.66
C GLY A 6 18.08 49.14 -27.88
N ARG A 7 19.33 49.39 -28.24
CA ARG A 7 19.99 48.80 -29.41
C ARG A 7 20.41 47.35 -29.13
N PRO A 8 20.36 46.45 -30.13
CA PRO A 8 20.68 45.02 -29.98
C PRO A 8 22.18 44.72 -29.75
N GLU A 9 23.05 45.73 -29.75
CA GLU A 9 24.50 45.54 -29.59
C GLU A 9 24.96 45.41 -28.12
N ASP A 10 24.09 45.65 -27.14
CA ASP A 10 24.43 45.61 -25.70
C ASP A 10 24.35 44.21 -25.06
N LEU A 11 24.00 43.16 -25.82
CA LEU A 11 23.86 41.79 -25.29
C LEU A 11 25.17 40.99 -25.23
N TRP A 12 26.27 41.52 -25.76
CA TRP A 12 27.54 40.78 -25.89
C TRP A 12 28.65 41.24 -24.92
N SER A 13 28.36 42.18 -24.02
CA SER A 13 29.33 42.68 -23.03
C SER A 13 29.16 42.07 -21.63
N GLN A 14 28.33 41.03 -21.48
CA GLN A 14 28.28 40.32 -20.21
C GLN A 14 29.58 39.53 -20.01
N VAL A 15 30.30 39.92 -18.96
CA VAL A 15 31.45 39.21 -18.42
C VAL A 15 30.96 37.82 -18.00
N THR A 16 31.17 36.83 -18.86
CA THR A 16 31.04 35.43 -18.49
C THR A 16 32.22 35.08 -17.60
N ASP A 17 31.97 34.95 -16.30
CA ASP A 17 32.90 34.25 -15.40
C ASP A 17 33.05 32.81 -15.92
N VAL A 18 34.20 32.54 -16.52
CA VAL A 18 34.62 31.20 -16.94
C VAL A 18 34.89 30.42 -15.66
N PHE A 19 33.94 29.57 -15.25
CA PHE A 19 34.18 28.61 -14.19
C PHE A 19 35.30 27.66 -14.61
N GLU A 20 36.34 27.55 -13.79
CA GLU A 20 37.39 26.56 -13.97
C GLU A 20 36.77 25.16 -14.00
N PRO A 21 37.16 24.28 -14.94
CA PRO A 21 36.67 22.92 -14.97
C PRO A 21 37.12 22.20 -13.69
N ILE A 22 36.16 21.70 -12.92
CA ILE A 22 36.41 20.72 -11.86
C ILE A 22 37.03 19.51 -12.55
N ALA A 23 38.33 19.32 -12.35
CA ALA A 23 39.01 18.10 -12.72
C ALA A 23 38.58 17.02 -11.72
N ASP A 24 37.52 16.29 -12.06
CA ASP A 24 37.21 15.05 -11.37
C ASP A 24 38.35 14.06 -11.63
N ASP A 25 38.89 13.51 -10.55
CA ASP A 25 39.90 12.46 -10.53
C ASP A 25 39.36 11.19 -11.24
N TYR A 26 39.48 11.14 -12.56
CA TYR A 26 39.20 9.95 -13.33
C TYR A 26 40.34 8.95 -13.14
N GLU A 27 40.17 8.04 -12.17
CA GLU A 27 41.06 6.88 -12.00
C GLU A 27 40.78 5.88 -13.15
N PRO A 28 41.73 5.64 -14.07
CA PRO A 28 41.52 4.70 -15.16
C PRO A 28 41.39 3.27 -14.62
N PRO A 29 40.58 2.41 -15.26
CA PRO A 29 40.39 1.04 -14.80
C PRO A 29 41.72 0.28 -14.83
N ARG A 30 42.17 -0.19 -13.65
CA ARG A 30 43.32 -1.08 -13.52
C ARG A 30 43.09 -2.35 -14.35
N ALA A 31 43.95 -2.55 -15.33
CA ALA A 31 44.03 -3.80 -16.07
C ALA A 31 44.45 -4.96 -15.14
N GLY A 32 43.72 -6.08 -15.23
CA GLY A 32 44.26 -7.41 -15.02
C GLY A 32 44.17 -7.99 -13.60
N ARG A 33 43.06 -8.68 -13.30
CA ARG A 33 43.13 -9.91 -12.50
C ARG A 33 42.47 -11.04 -13.28
N ALA A 34 43.25 -12.06 -13.59
CA ALA A 34 42.82 -13.22 -14.38
C ALA A 34 41.58 -13.89 -13.76
N PRO A 35 40.62 -14.38 -14.57
CA PRO A 35 39.48 -15.12 -14.06
C PRO A 35 39.95 -16.46 -13.49
N ALA A 36 39.60 -16.71 -12.23
CA ALA A 36 39.71 -18.02 -11.63
C ALA A 36 38.85 -19.02 -12.42
N ARG A 37 39.46 -20.12 -12.85
CA ARG A 37 38.76 -21.29 -13.43
C ARG A 37 37.72 -21.80 -12.43
N GLY A 38 36.44 -21.57 -12.73
CA GLY A 38 35.32 -22.00 -11.91
C GLY A 38 34.30 -22.82 -12.71
N ARG A 39 34.45 -24.15 -12.62
CA ARG A 39 33.48 -25.25 -12.83
C ARG A 39 32.49 -25.18 -14.01
N SER A 40 32.64 -26.16 -14.90
CA SER A 40 31.79 -26.48 -16.04
C SER A 40 30.31 -26.70 -15.67
N GLN A 41 29.43 -26.20 -16.53
CA GLN A 41 27.97 -26.31 -16.46
C GLN A 41 27.43 -27.75 -16.49
N GLY A 42 28.28 -28.77 -16.66
CA GLY A 42 27.88 -30.18 -16.65
C GLY A 42 27.50 -30.74 -15.27
N GLN A 43 27.82 -30.04 -14.17
CA GLN A 43 27.59 -30.55 -12.81
C GLN A 43 26.26 -30.08 -12.17
N ARG A 44 25.49 -29.19 -12.82
CA ARG A 44 24.21 -28.67 -12.28
C ARG A 44 22.98 -29.51 -12.66
N TYR A 45 23.08 -30.41 -13.63
CA TYR A 45 21.95 -31.26 -14.04
C TYR A 45 21.87 -32.61 -13.33
N ALA A 46 22.87 -32.98 -12.52
CA ALA A 46 22.85 -34.22 -11.75
C ALA A 46 22.06 -34.14 -10.44
N LEU A 47 21.78 -32.94 -9.92
CA LEU A 47 21.06 -32.76 -8.64
C LEU A 47 19.54 -32.58 -8.80
N ILE A 48 19.06 -32.18 -9.98
CA ILE A 48 17.60 -32.06 -10.24
C ILE A 48 16.98 -33.44 -10.56
N GLY A 49 17.76 -34.38 -11.10
CA GLY A 49 17.29 -35.74 -11.39
C GLY A 49 17.03 -36.61 -10.14
N LEU A 50 17.65 -36.29 -9.00
CA LEU A 50 17.55 -37.12 -7.79
C LEU A 50 16.37 -36.76 -6.88
N VAL A 51 15.80 -35.55 -7.01
CA VAL A 51 14.62 -35.13 -6.23
C VAL A 51 13.32 -35.67 -6.83
N VAL A 52 13.23 -35.82 -8.15
CA VAL A 52 12.04 -36.37 -8.83
C VAL A 52 11.88 -37.89 -8.56
N ALA A 53 12.98 -38.62 -8.34
CA ALA A 53 12.91 -40.05 -8.02
C ALA A 53 12.50 -40.36 -6.57
N VAL A 54 12.75 -39.44 -5.62
CA VAL A 54 12.42 -39.66 -4.20
C VAL A 54 10.95 -39.35 -3.88
N VAL A 55 10.31 -38.43 -4.63
CA VAL A 55 8.88 -38.12 -4.44
C VAL A 55 7.95 -39.19 -5.04
N LEU A 56 8.40 -39.93 -6.06
CA LEU A 56 7.64 -41.04 -6.64
C LEU A 56 7.73 -42.36 -5.85
N ALA A 57 8.64 -42.48 -4.88
CA ALA A 57 8.83 -43.68 -4.07
C ALA A 57 8.06 -43.70 -2.74
N LEU A 58 7.37 -42.61 -2.35
CA LEU A 58 6.60 -42.53 -1.09
C LEU A 58 5.07 -42.50 -1.30
N GLY A 59 4.59 -42.67 -2.54
CA GLY A 59 3.16 -42.70 -2.90
C GLY A 59 2.55 -44.10 -3.06
N VAL A 60 3.28 -45.17 -2.71
CA VAL A 60 2.79 -46.56 -2.80
C VAL A 60 2.89 -47.20 -1.43
N GLY A 61 1.96 -46.87 -0.53
CA GLY A 61 2.08 -47.32 0.85
C GLY A 61 0.90 -47.05 1.77
N ALA A 62 -0.33 -47.17 1.30
CA ALA A 62 -1.50 -47.39 2.17
C ALA A 62 -2.75 -47.66 1.32
N PHE A 63 -3.03 -48.92 0.97
CA PHE A 63 -4.41 -49.43 0.79
C PHE A 63 -4.35 -50.95 0.52
N LEU A 64 -3.93 -51.71 1.53
CA LEU A 64 -4.17 -53.15 1.61
C LEU A 64 -4.41 -53.50 3.08
N THR A 65 -5.69 -53.55 3.50
CA THR A 65 -6.25 -54.54 4.43
C THR A 65 -7.72 -54.24 4.73
N ALA A 66 -8.64 -55.00 4.13
CA ALA A 66 -9.79 -55.57 4.83
C ALA A 66 -10.45 -56.64 3.93
N ARG A 67 -10.13 -57.89 4.24
CA ARG A 67 -10.77 -59.11 3.74
C ARG A 67 -12.25 -59.12 4.16
N HIS A 68 -13.18 -59.41 3.25
CA HIS A 68 -13.81 -60.73 3.10
C HIS A 68 -14.19 -61.40 4.44
N PHE A 69 -15.45 -61.19 4.85
CA PHE A 69 -16.21 -62.14 5.64
C PHE A 69 -17.35 -62.67 4.77
N ILE A 70 -17.19 -63.89 4.30
CA ILE A 70 -18.27 -64.74 3.77
C ILE A 70 -18.66 -65.64 4.94
N GLY A 71 -19.91 -65.56 5.38
CA GLY A 71 -20.55 -66.54 6.25
C GLY A 71 -21.79 -67.10 5.53
N PRO A 72 -22.11 -68.39 5.68
CA PRO A 72 -23.14 -69.06 4.90
C PRO A 72 -24.52 -68.87 5.53
N VAL A 73 -25.54 -68.70 4.70
CA VAL A 73 -26.93 -68.93 5.12
C VAL A 73 -27.69 -69.56 3.97
N ASP A 74 -28.18 -70.76 4.23
CA ASP A 74 -29.03 -71.60 3.39
C ASP A 74 -30.38 -70.93 3.05
N PRO A 75 -31.09 -71.42 2.01
CA PRO A 75 -32.23 -70.73 1.42
C PRO A 75 -33.52 -71.00 2.20
N GLU A 76 -34.51 -70.11 2.08
CA GLU A 76 -35.94 -70.39 1.83
C GLU A 76 -36.84 -69.21 2.27
N THR A 77 -37.90 -68.99 1.49
CA THR A 77 -39.13 -68.23 1.80
C THR A 77 -39.20 -66.74 1.45
N THR A 78 -39.66 -66.50 0.22
CA THR A 78 -40.70 -65.54 -0.20
C THR A 78 -41.27 -64.58 0.85
N ALA A 79 -41.05 -63.28 0.64
CA ALA A 79 -42.09 -62.25 0.81
C ALA A 79 -41.75 -60.98 0.00
N ARG A 80 -42.63 -60.65 -0.93
CA ARG A 80 -42.64 -59.44 -1.75
C ARG A 80 -43.09 -58.26 -0.87
N GLN A 81 -42.24 -57.26 -0.66
CA GLN A 81 -42.67 -55.96 -0.11
C GLN A 81 -42.09 -54.81 -0.94
N THR A 82 -43.01 -54.12 -1.60
CA THR A 82 -42.84 -52.84 -2.28
C THR A 82 -42.58 -51.77 -1.24
N VAL A 83 -41.41 -51.12 -1.28
CA VAL A 83 -41.12 -49.91 -0.49
C VAL A 83 -40.97 -48.75 -1.46
N THR A 84 -41.85 -47.77 -1.30
CA THR A 84 -41.92 -46.53 -2.07
C THR A 84 -40.72 -45.64 -1.76
N GLU A 85 -39.86 -45.41 -2.76
CA GLU A 85 -38.80 -44.41 -2.71
C GLU A 85 -39.41 -43.00 -2.62
N THR A 86 -39.23 -42.35 -1.47
CA THR A 86 -39.46 -40.90 -1.32
C THR A 86 -38.14 -40.20 -1.65
N THR A 87 -38.02 -39.73 -2.89
CA THR A 87 -36.92 -38.88 -3.36
C THR A 87 -36.98 -37.53 -2.66
N THR A 88 -36.14 -37.36 -1.64
CA THR A 88 -35.87 -36.05 -1.03
C THR A 88 -34.91 -35.30 -1.96
N PRO A 89 -35.24 -34.09 -2.46
CA PRO A 89 -34.32 -33.31 -3.28
C PRO A 89 -33.07 -32.93 -2.48
N ALA A 90 -31.90 -33.20 -3.05
CA ALA A 90 -30.63 -32.75 -2.51
C ALA A 90 -30.64 -31.22 -2.39
N ALA A 91 -30.44 -30.71 -1.18
CA ALA A 91 -30.22 -29.29 -0.95
C ALA A 91 -28.93 -28.87 -1.66
N VAL A 92 -29.06 -28.05 -2.69
CA VAL A 92 -27.92 -27.37 -3.32
C VAL A 92 -27.38 -26.38 -2.29
N THR A 93 -26.23 -26.68 -1.70
CA THR A 93 -25.50 -25.75 -0.85
C THR A 93 -25.00 -24.61 -1.74
N THR A 94 -25.79 -23.55 -1.88
CA THR A 94 -25.37 -22.33 -2.54
C THR A 94 -24.32 -21.66 -1.64
N THR A 95 -23.09 -21.53 -2.16
CA THR A 95 -22.06 -20.72 -1.52
C THR A 95 -22.63 -19.32 -1.27
N PRO A 96 -22.50 -18.75 -0.06
CA PRO A 96 -23.03 -17.43 0.23
C PRO A 96 -22.52 -16.43 -0.80
N SER A 97 -23.43 -15.73 -1.48
CA SER A 97 -23.06 -14.61 -2.35
C SER A 97 -22.37 -13.56 -1.49
N GLY A 98 -21.13 -13.20 -1.83
CA GLY A 98 -20.38 -12.17 -1.12
C GLY A 98 -21.11 -10.82 -1.13
N PRO A 99 -20.68 -9.87 -0.28
CA PRO A 99 -21.31 -8.54 -0.22
C PRO A 99 -21.25 -7.85 -1.60
N THR A 100 -22.41 -7.37 -2.05
CA THR A 100 -22.58 -6.75 -3.36
C THR A 100 -22.44 -5.22 -3.32
N THR A 101 -22.74 -4.60 -2.17
CA THR A 101 -22.64 -3.15 -1.98
C THR A 101 -21.24 -2.74 -1.51
N PRO A 102 -20.63 -1.71 -2.12
CA PRO A 102 -19.36 -1.16 -1.65
C PRO A 102 -19.44 -0.70 -0.19
N PRO A 103 -18.38 -0.91 0.62
CA PRO A 103 -18.31 -0.39 1.97
C PRO A 103 -18.40 1.15 1.98
N ALA A 104 -19.21 1.69 2.88
CA ALA A 104 -19.28 3.13 3.12
C ALA A 104 -18.09 3.62 3.96
N ALA A 105 -17.82 4.92 3.94
CA ALA A 105 -16.82 5.54 4.80
C ALA A 105 -17.03 5.15 6.28
N GLY A 106 -15.94 4.83 6.98
CA GLY A 106 -15.98 4.37 8.38
C GLY A 106 -16.37 2.90 8.57
N ALA A 107 -16.64 2.14 7.50
CA ALA A 107 -16.82 0.69 7.59
C ALA A 107 -15.57 0.00 8.15
N ALA A 108 -15.78 -1.13 8.85
CA ALA A 108 -14.69 -1.94 9.37
C ALA A 108 -13.80 -2.46 8.23
N LEU A 109 -12.48 -2.53 8.46
CA LEU A 109 -11.52 -3.03 7.47
C LEU A 109 -11.85 -4.47 7.02
N SER A 110 -12.39 -5.30 7.92
CA SER A 110 -12.85 -6.65 7.60
C SER A 110 -13.98 -6.67 6.58
N SER A 111 -14.89 -5.69 6.62
CA SER A 111 -15.95 -5.52 5.61
C SER A 111 -15.37 -5.10 4.27
N VAL A 112 -14.36 -4.24 4.26
CA VAL A 112 -13.63 -3.86 3.04
C VAL A 112 -12.93 -5.06 2.42
N LEU A 113 -12.21 -5.83 3.23
CA LEU A 113 -11.56 -7.06 2.78
C LEU A 113 -12.57 -8.06 2.20
N ALA A 114 -13.66 -8.34 2.91
CA ALA A 114 -14.69 -9.27 2.44
C ALA A 114 -15.30 -8.82 1.11
N TRP A 115 -15.52 -7.51 0.94
CA TRP A 115 -16.01 -6.95 -0.31
C TRP A 115 -14.98 -7.01 -1.43
N ILE A 116 -13.72 -6.67 -1.20
CA ILE A 116 -12.65 -6.83 -2.20
C ILE A 116 -12.57 -8.30 -2.64
N LYS A 117 -12.57 -9.24 -1.68
CA LYS A 117 -12.48 -10.68 -1.96
C LYS A 117 -13.65 -11.22 -2.77
N ALA A 118 -14.83 -10.61 -2.70
CA ALA A 118 -16.00 -10.97 -3.50
C ALA A 118 -15.90 -10.56 -4.99
N GLY A 119 -14.89 -9.77 -5.37
CA GLY A 119 -14.64 -9.43 -6.77
C GLY A 119 -14.08 -10.59 -7.58
N THR A 120 -14.30 -10.57 -8.90
CA THR A 120 -13.81 -11.59 -9.83
C THR A 120 -12.29 -11.51 -9.96
N PRO A 121 -11.53 -12.53 -9.54
CA PRO A 121 -10.07 -12.48 -9.60
C PRO A 121 -9.60 -12.39 -11.06
N VAL A 122 -8.62 -11.52 -11.32
CA VAL A 122 -7.88 -11.44 -12.58
C VAL A 122 -6.42 -11.80 -12.34
N ASP A 123 -5.77 -12.36 -13.36
CA ASP A 123 -4.36 -12.74 -13.28
C ASP A 123 -3.46 -11.50 -13.41
N ALA A 124 -2.62 -11.29 -12.39
CA ALA A 124 -1.68 -10.19 -12.30
C ALA A 124 -0.63 -10.19 -13.42
N ALA A 125 -0.35 -11.36 -14.02
CA ALA A 125 0.58 -11.47 -15.15
C ALA A 125 0.18 -10.58 -16.34
N ASN A 126 -1.11 -10.26 -16.47
CA ASN A 126 -1.62 -9.41 -17.55
C ASN A 126 -1.38 -7.91 -17.31
N PHE A 127 -0.86 -7.50 -16.15
CA PHE A 127 -0.75 -6.11 -15.72
C PHE A 127 0.71 -5.62 -15.62
N HIS A 128 1.66 -6.37 -16.19
CA HIS A 128 3.09 -6.01 -16.23
C HIS A 128 3.49 -5.21 -17.48
N THR A 129 2.55 -4.50 -18.09
CA THR A 129 2.83 -3.62 -19.23
C THR A 129 2.20 -2.25 -19.04
N ALA A 130 2.77 -1.23 -19.66
CA ALA A 130 2.19 0.09 -19.78
C ALA A 130 2.32 0.58 -21.22
N THR A 131 1.27 1.21 -21.76
CA THR A 131 1.24 1.68 -23.14
C THR A 131 1.27 3.19 -23.20
N SER A 132 2.23 3.77 -23.91
CA SER A 132 2.36 5.19 -24.16
C SER A 132 2.35 5.45 -25.66
N GLY A 133 1.25 6.01 -26.18
CA GLY A 133 1.02 6.12 -27.61
C GLY A 133 0.99 4.74 -28.28
N ASN A 134 1.96 4.47 -29.16
CA ASN A 134 2.10 3.19 -29.87
C ASN A 134 3.19 2.28 -29.26
N THR A 135 3.80 2.69 -28.15
CA THR A 135 4.89 1.97 -27.49
C THR A 135 4.33 1.20 -26.30
N VAL A 136 4.55 -0.12 -26.29
CA VAL A 136 4.27 -0.98 -25.13
C VAL A 136 5.58 -1.16 -24.35
N ASN A 137 5.57 -0.75 -23.09
CA ASN A 137 6.68 -0.87 -22.17
C ASN A 137 6.45 -2.05 -21.24
N ASP A 138 7.45 -2.91 -21.10
CA ASP A 138 7.48 -3.99 -20.11
C ASP A 138 7.86 -3.41 -18.74
N LEU A 139 7.08 -3.71 -17.72
CA LEU A 139 7.27 -3.24 -16.35
C LEU A 139 8.05 -4.24 -15.48
N GLY A 140 8.41 -5.40 -16.01
CA GLY A 140 9.03 -6.48 -15.26
C GLY A 140 8.11 -6.96 -14.15
N SER A 141 8.50 -6.77 -12.89
CA SER A 141 7.68 -7.16 -11.73
C SER A 141 6.64 -6.09 -11.33
N ALA A 142 6.75 -4.87 -11.84
CA ALA A 142 5.80 -3.81 -11.49
C ALA A 142 4.45 -4.03 -12.16
N VAL A 143 3.40 -3.51 -11.53
CA VAL A 143 2.01 -3.68 -11.95
C VAL A 143 1.46 -2.31 -12.28
N ALA A 144 0.78 -2.20 -13.42
CA ALA A 144 0.03 -1.01 -13.80
C ALA A 144 -1.38 -1.38 -14.25
N PHE A 145 -2.35 -0.54 -13.91
CA PHE A 145 -3.72 -0.70 -14.38
C PHE A 145 -4.44 0.65 -14.46
N THR A 146 -5.47 0.68 -15.29
CA THR A 146 -6.32 1.86 -15.50
C THR A 146 -7.78 1.51 -15.26
N SER A 147 -8.58 2.44 -14.73
CA SER A 147 -10.01 2.25 -14.59
C SER A 147 -10.70 2.25 -15.96
N PRO A 148 -11.86 1.60 -16.10
CA PRO A 148 -12.61 1.63 -17.37
C PRO A 148 -13.06 3.04 -17.76
N SER A 149 -13.14 3.97 -16.81
CA SER A 149 -13.42 5.39 -17.05
C SER A 149 -12.22 6.20 -17.51
N GLY A 150 -11.00 5.67 -17.42
CA GLY A 150 -9.75 6.40 -17.65
C GLY A 150 -9.37 7.41 -16.54
N LYS A 151 -10.26 7.67 -15.58
CA LYS A 151 -10.05 8.67 -14.53
C LYS A 151 -9.09 8.26 -13.42
N ILE A 152 -8.78 6.97 -13.29
CA ILE A 152 -7.85 6.45 -12.29
C ILE A 152 -6.85 5.57 -13.02
N ARG A 153 -5.57 5.85 -12.84
CA ARG A 153 -4.49 4.96 -13.28
C ARG A 153 -3.52 4.75 -12.13
N CYS A 154 -3.07 3.53 -11.92
CA CYS A 154 -2.18 3.18 -10.84
C CYS A 154 -0.99 2.37 -11.35
N MET A 155 0.14 2.53 -10.71
CA MET A 155 1.39 1.85 -11.03
C MET A 155 2.23 1.63 -9.76
N THR A 156 2.88 0.47 -9.65
CA THR A 156 3.96 0.25 -8.68
C THR A 156 5.32 0.60 -9.29
N PRO A 157 6.32 1.00 -8.49
CA PRO A 157 7.64 1.35 -9.03
C PRO A 157 8.30 0.14 -9.68
N THR A 158 8.91 0.34 -10.85
CA THR A 158 9.77 -0.66 -11.49
C THR A 158 11.05 -0.84 -10.67
N ALA A 159 11.57 -2.07 -10.66
CA ALA A 159 12.80 -2.38 -9.92
C ALA A 159 13.96 -1.46 -10.37
N GLY A 160 14.63 -0.83 -9.41
CA GLY A 160 15.72 0.12 -9.68
C GLY A 160 15.31 1.59 -9.78
N THR A 161 14.03 1.93 -9.59
CA THR A 161 13.58 3.33 -9.47
C THR A 161 13.63 3.79 -8.01
N SER A 162 14.23 4.95 -7.76
CA SER A 162 14.53 5.50 -6.43
C SER A 162 13.32 6.14 -5.72
N VAL A 163 12.11 5.96 -6.25
CA VAL A 163 10.90 6.64 -5.80
C VAL A 163 10.08 5.73 -4.89
N ARG A 164 9.51 6.35 -3.85
CA ARG A 164 8.69 5.79 -2.76
C ARG A 164 8.06 4.43 -3.11
N GLN A 165 8.38 3.42 -2.30
CA GLN A 165 7.91 2.05 -2.52
C GLN A 165 6.40 1.95 -2.30
N GLY A 166 5.67 1.40 -3.27
CA GLY A 166 4.25 1.08 -3.10
C GLY A 166 3.37 1.43 -4.30
N LEU A 167 2.06 1.53 -4.07
CA LEU A 167 1.11 1.85 -5.12
C LEU A 167 1.00 3.38 -5.27
N THR A 168 1.32 3.89 -6.45
CA THR A 168 1.06 5.27 -6.82
C THR A 168 -0.08 5.31 -7.81
N CYS A 169 -1.03 6.23 -7.62
CA CYS A 169 -2.13 6.47 -8.54
C CYS A 169 -2.17 7.92 -9.01
N MET A 170 -2.70 8.14 -10.20
CA MET A 170 -3.19 9.42 -10.67
C MET A 170 -4.70 9.34 -10.76
N ALA A 171 -5.40 10.35 -10.23
CA ALA A 171 -6.85 10.44 -10.33
C ALA A 171 -7.33 11.84 -10.76
N ASP A 172 -8.35 11.85 -11.61
CA ASP A 172 -9.12 13.05 -11.93
C ASP A 172 -10.12 13.34 -10.80
N LEU A 173 -9.69 14.18 -9.86
CA LEU A 173 -10.50 14.59 -8.72
C LEU A 173 -11.40 15.79 -9.07
N ASP A 174 -12.66 15.72 -8.68
CA ASP A 174 -13.65 16.77 -8.90
C ASP A 174 -13.35 18.00 -7.99
N ASN A 175 -12.90 17.75 -6.76
CA ASN A 175 -12.44 18.75 -5.80
C ASN A 175 -11.06 18.37 -5.25
N PRO A 176 -9.98 18.65 -6.00
CA PRO A 176 -8.65 18.29 -5.57
C PRO A 176 -8.21 19.07 -4.33
N PRO A 177 -7.30 18.51 -3.49
CA PRO A 177 -6.81 19.22 -2.33
C PRO A 177 -5.96 20.43 -2.73
N SER A 178 -5.99 21.46 -1.89
CA SER A 178 -5.18 22.64 -2.07
C SER A 178 -3.69 22.33 -1.84
N ARG A 179 -2.84 23.03 -2.60
CA ARG A 179 -1.40 22.98 -2.43
C ARG A 179 -1.01 23.51 -1.03
N PRO A 180 -0.16 22.80 -0.27
CA PRO A 180 0.41 23.34 0.97
C PRO A 180 1.17 24.64 0.74
N ALA A 181 1.06 25.59 1.67
CA ALA A 181 1.57 26.96 1.48
C ALA A 181 3.09 27.04 1.20
N ASN A 182 3.87 26.09 1.72
CA ASN A 182 5.32 26.02 1.59
C ASN A 182 5.80 25.04 0.50
N ALA A 183 4.90 24.32 -0.16
CA ALA A 183 5.26 23.41 -1.24
C ALA A 183 5.78 24.23 -2.43
N ARG A 184 6.97 23.91 -2.98
CA ARG A 184 7.61 24.59 -4.14
C ARG A 184 7.80 23.62 -5.29
N GLY A 185 7.57 24.04 -6.54
CA GLY A 185 7.61 23.16 -7.72
C GLY A 185 6.24 22.95 -8.38
N ASN A 186 6.15 21.97 -9.29
CA ASN A 186 4.93 21.64 -10.02
C ASN A 186 3.97 20.83 -9.13
N TRP A 187 2.81 21.42 -8.83
CA TRP A 187 1.79 20.80 -7.98
C TRP A 187 0.90 19.89 -8.82
N VAL A 188 0.82 18.61 -8.45
CA VAL A 188 -0.04 17.63 -9.10
C VAL A 188 -1.16 17.23 -8.12
N PRO A 189 -2.34 17.87 -8.20
CA PRO A 189 -3.41 17.68 -7.23
C PRO A 189 -3.97 16.25 -7.21
N GLY A 190 -3.97 15.58 -8.36
CA GLY A 190 -4.46 14.22 -8.55
C GLY A 190 -3.41 13.14 -8.27
N TRP A 191 -2.25 13.48 -7.71
CA TRP A 191 -1.22 12.51 -7.35
C TRP A 191 -1.60 11.81 -6.04
N ILE A 192 -1.64 10.48 -6.03
CA ILE A 192 -1.94 9.68 -4.84
C ILE A 192 -0.79 8.71 -4.59
N ASP A 193 -0.23 8.74 -3.38
CA ASP A 193 0.73 7.74 -2.92
C ASP A 193 0.11 6.89 -1.83
N PHE A 194 0.01 5.59 -2.06
CA PHE A 194 -0.50 4.60 -1.11
C PHE A 194 0.52 3.47 -0.93
N PRO A 195 1.59 3.69 -0.14
CA PRO A 195 2.55 2.64 0.20
C PRO A 195 2.04 1.59 1.20
N GLY A 196 0.84 1.81 1.77
CA GLY A 196 0.24 0.94 2.78
C GLY A 196 -0.01 1.69 4.08
N ALA A 197 1.03 1.93 4.89
CA ALA A 197 0.88 2.56 6.21
C ALA A 197 0.48 4.05 6.15
N THR A 198 0.54 4.64 4.97
CA THR A 198 0.22 6.05 4.72
C THR A 198 -0.55 6.22 3.43
N LEU A 199 -1.25 7.34 3.31
CA LEU A 199 -1.95 7.77 2.11
C LEU A 199 -1.76 9.27 1.92
N GLY A 200 -1.10 9.66 0.84
CA GLY A 200 -0.92 11.07 0.47
C GLY A 200 -1.70 11.41 -0.78
N VAL A 201 -2.35 12.58 -0.81
CA VAL A 201 -3.06 13.10 -1.98
C VAL A 201 -2.66 14.54 -2.28
N GLY A 202 -2.36 14.79 -3.55
CA GLY A 202 -1.78 16.02 -4.03
C GLY A 202 -0.32 16.13 -3.62
N HIS A 203 0.61 16.19 -4.58
CA HIS A 203 2.04 16.24 -4.28
C HIS A 203 2.79 17.12 -5.27
N VAL A 204 3.95 17.65 -4.86
CA VAL A 204 4.84 18.33 -5.79
C VAL A 204 5.69 17.30 -6.51
N GLN A 205 5.62 17.26 -7.84
CA GLN A 205 6.47 16.40 -8.65
C GLN A 205 7.42 17.20 -9.54
N GLY A 206 8.72 16.94 -9.38
CA GLY A 206 9.80 17.58 -10.14
C GLY A 206 10.42 16.68 -11.22
N ASP A 207 10.34 15.36 -11.03
CA ASP A 207 10.80 14.33 -11.98
C ASP A 207 9.56 13.73 -12.65
N PRO A 208 9.56 13.45 -13.95
CA PRO A 208 8.45 12.74 -14.55
C PRO A 208 8.30 11.34 -13.93
N GLY A 209 7.23 11.19 -13.16
CA GLY A 209 6.97 9.98 -12.38
C GLY A 209 6.65 8.72 -13.22
N PRO A 210 6.33 7.59 -12.57
CA PRO A 210 6.17 6.27 -13.21
C PRO A 210 5.27 6.25 -14.44
N PHE A 211 4.28 7.15 -14.51
CA PHE A 211 3.32 7.23 -15.61
C PHE A 211 3.89 7.66 -16.97
N LEU A 212 5.18 8.01 -17.07
CA LEU A 212 5.83 8.17 -18.38
C LEU A 212 5.83 6.88 -19.20
N LEU A 213 5.88 5.73 -18.53
CA LEU A 213 5.83 4.42 -19.17
C LEU A 213 4.46 4.17 -19.83
N GLY A 214 3.47 5.01 -19.53
CA GLY A 214 2.14 4.98 -20.10
C GLY A 214 1.10 4.44 -19.14
N ASP A 215 -0.03 4.03 -19.70
CA ASP A 215 -1.17 3.52 -18.96
C ASP A 215 -1.18 1.99 -18.97
N GLY A 216 -1.43 1.40 -17.81
CA GLY A 216 -1.57 -0.04 -17.69
C GLY A 216 -2.91 -0.55 -18.26
N PRO A 217 -3.04 -1.87 -18.48
CA PRO A 217 -4.28 -2.49 -18.95
C PRO A 217 -5.49 -2.14 -18.08
N THR A 218 -6.67 -2.14 -18.72
CA THR A 218 -7.91 -1.81 -18.02
C THR A 218 -8.27 -2.89 -17.00
N LEU A 219 -8.41 -2.48 -15.73
CA LEU A 219 -9.00 -3.31 -14.69
C LEU A 219 -10.52 -3.15 -14.71
N ASN A 220 -11.24 -4.16 -15.19
CA ASN A 220 -12.70 -4.08 -15.37
C ASN A 220 -13.46 -3.90 -14.05
N TYR A 221 -14.65 -3.28 -14.13
CA TYR A 221 -15.54 -3.18 -12.96
C TYR A 221 -15.93 -4.57 -12.46
N GLY A 222 -15.92 -4.74 -11.13
CA GLY A 222 -16.14 -6.01 -10.45
C GLY A 222 -14.90 -6.90 -10.39
N SER A 223 -13.81 -6.59 -11.11
CA SER A 223 -12.58 -7.37 -11.07
C SER A 223 -11.72 -7.04 -9.86
N ARG A 224 -11.02 -8.05 -9.37
CA ARG A 224 -10.08 -8.00 -8.27
C ARG A 224 -8.68 -8.39 -8.75
N LEU A 225 -7.71 -7.51 -8.52
CA LEU A 225 -6.31 -7.69 -8.84
C LEU A 225 -5.51 -7.77 -7.54
N THR A 226 -4.75 -8.84 -7.37
CA THR A 226 -3.90 -9.06 -6.19
C THR A 226 -2.44 -9.10 -6.64
N PHE A 227 -1.59 -8.29 -6.01
CA PHE A 227 -0.17 -8.13 -6.34
C PHE A 227 0.58 -7.60 -5.12
N ASP A 228 1.81 -8.04 -4.89
CA ASP A 228 2.59 -7.71 -3.69
C ASP A 228 1.74 -7.88 -2.40
N ASN A 229 1.63 -6.83 -1.59
CA ASN A 229 0.79 -6.77 -0.39
C ASN A 229 -0.62 -6.20 -0.66
N TYR A 230 -0.94 -5.88 -1.92
CA TYR A 230 -2.18 -5.22 -2.31
C TYR A 230 -3.24 -6.23 -2.78
N ASP A 231 -4.47 -5.97 -2.36
CA ASP A 231 -5.67 -6.55 -2.97
C ASP A 231 -6.58 -5.40 -3.39
N CYS A 232 -6.74 -5.22 -4.69
CA CYS A 232 -7.48 -4.11 -5.27
C CYS A 232 -8.72 -4.62 -6.00
N ARG A 233 -9.86 -3.97 -5.80
CA ARG A 233 -11.09 -4.22 -6.56
C ARG A 233 -11.55 -2.93 -7.22
N MET A 234 -11.80 -2.98 -8.53
CA MET A 234 -12.38 -1.87 -9.28
C MET A 234 -13.91 -1.98 -9.24
N ASP A 235 -14.60 -0.88 -8.95
CA ASP A 235 -16.05 -0.78 -8.97
C ASP A 235 -16.50 0.57 -9.55
N LYS A 236 -17.78 0.69 -9.89
CA LYS A 236 -18.35 1.97 -10.36
C LYS A 236 -18.27 3.05 -9.30
N ALA A 237 -18.24 2.70 -8.01
CA ALA A 237 -18.01 3.62 -6.90
C ALA A 237 -16.53 4.04 -6.76
N GLY A 238 -15.59 3.40 -7.47
CA GLY A 238 -14.16 3.70 -7.41
C GLY A 238 -13.29 2.46 -7.24
N LEU A 239 -11.99 2.71 -7.14
CA LEU A 239 -10.98 1.71 -6.83
C LEU A 239 -10.92 1.52 -5.31
N PHE A 240 -11.03 0.30 -4.82
CA PHE A 240 -10.69 -0.02 -3.43
C PHE A 240 -9.40 -0.82 -3.43
N CYS A 241 -8.39 -0.39 -2.68
CA CYS A 241 -7.13 -1.11 -2.51
C CYS A 241 -6.84 -1.30 -1.04
N LEU A 242 -6.61 -2.53 -0.64
CA LEU A 242 -6.22 -2.92 0.72
C LEU A 242 -4.76 -3.34 0.71
N ASN A 243 -3.98 -2.86 1.66
CA ASN A 243 -2.65 -3.36 1.96
C ASN A 243 -2.74 -4.32 3.16
N GLN A 244 -2.43 -5.59 2.92
CA GLN A 244 -2.59 -6.67 3.91
C GLN A 244 -1.55 -6.59 5.03
N SER A 245 -0.33 -6.13 4.75
CA SER A 245 0.73 -6.06 5.77
C SER A 245 0.50 -4.91 6.75
N GLU A 246 -0.14 -3.83 6.30
CA GLU A 246 -0.34 -2.61 7.09
C GLU A 246 -1.74 -2.48 7.69
N SER A 247 -2.65 -3.43 7.40
CA SER A 247 -4.05 -3.36 7.85
C SER A 247 -4.71 -2.01 7.52
N SER A 248 -4.47 -1.54 6.30
CA SER A 248 -4.97 -0.27 5.80
C SER A 248 -5.64 -0.47 4.44
N ALA A 249 -6.58 0.41 4.11
CA ALA A 249 -7.22 0.43 2.80
C ALA A 249 -7.60 1.85 2.40
N MET A 250 -7.74 2.06 1.09
CA MET A 250 -8.34 3.26 0.54
C MET A 250 -9.40 2.91 -0.49
N GLN A 251 -10.48 3.68 -0.53
CA GLN A 251 -11.27 3.87 -1.75
C GLN A 251 -10.73 5.12 -2.44
N LEU A 252 -10.58 5.07 -3.75
CA LEU A 252 -10.23 6.20 -4.59
C LEU A 252 -11.33 6.38 -5.64
N SER A 253 -11.90 7.58 -5.69
CA SER A 253 -12.92 7.98 -6.66
C SER A 253 -12.67 9.43 -7.10
N SER A 254 -13.46 9.96 -8.04
CA SER A 254 -13.36 11.38 -8.40
C SER A 254 -13.73 12.32 -7.25
N ALA A 255 -14.50 11.85 -6.26
CA ALA A 255 -14.79 12.63 -5.05
C ALA A 255 -13.58 12.76 -4.10
N GLY A 256 -12.51 11.99 -4.32
CA GLY A 256 -11.34 11.93 -3.44
C GLY A 256 -11.13 10.55 -2.80
N PRO A 257 -10.07 10.44 -1.97
CA PRO A 257 -9.80 9.23 -1.20
C PRO A 257 -10.75 9.08 0.00
N THR A 258 -11.14 7.86 0.31
CA THR A 258 -11.74 7.49 1.60
C THR A 258 -10.80 6.48 2.29
N PRO A 259 -10.18 6.83 3.43
CA PRO A 259 -9.31 5.92 4.17
C PRO A 259 -10.12 4.88 4.98
N PHE A 260 -9.52 3.72 5.20
CA PHE A 260 -10.04 2.65 6.05
C PHE A 260 -8.90 2.04 6.89
N GLY A 261 -9.28 1.37 7.98
CA GLY A 261 -8.32 0.75 8.90
C GLY A 261 -7.67 1.78 9.82
N CYS A 262 -6.35 1.71 9.96
CA CYS A 262 -5.59 2.58 10.87
C CYS A 262 -5.35 4.01 10.35
N LEU A 263 -5.60 4.27 9.07
CA LEU A 263 -5.32 5.56 8.44
C LEU A 263 -6.14 6.69 9.07
N SER A 264 -5.45 7.60 9.75
CA SER A 264 -6.03 8.81 10.34
C SER A 264 -5.46 10.04 9.63
N GLU A 265 -6.26 11.10 9.49
CA GLU A 265 -5.85 12.33 8.79
C GLU A 265 -4.86 13.15 9.62
N TYR A 266 -3.92 13.80 8.93
CA TYR A 266 -2.89 14.65 9.49
C TYR A 266 -2.65 15.86 8.60
N THR A 267 -2.10 16.91 9.21
CA THR A 267 -1.54 18.02 8.44
C THR A 267 -0.19 17.62 7.85
N SER A 268 0.03 17.99 6.60
CA SER A 268 1.29 17.77 5.90
C SER A 268 1.74 19.05 5.21
N THR A 269 3.04 19.25 5.15
CA THR A 269 3.67 20.29 4.33
C THR A 269 4.02 19.80 2.93
N GLU A 270 3.96 18.49 2.71
CA GLU A 270 4.33 17.83 1.46
C GLU A 270 3.09 17.45 0.64
N TYR A 271 2.04 16.97 1.31
CA TYR A 271 0.79 16.56 0.67
C TYR A 271 -0.36 17.49 1.00
N GLY A 272 -1.34 17.57 0.10
CA GLY A 272 -2.56 18.36 0.28
C GLY A 272 -3.53 17.70 1.26
N LEU A 273 -3.58 16.36 1.23
CA LEU A 273 -4.15 15.52 2.27
C LEU A 273 -3.16 14.43 2.64
N TRP A 274 -3.04 14.13 3.92
CA TRP A 274 -2.15 13.09 4.42
C TRP A 274 -2.86 12.24 5.45
N TYR A 275 -2.74 10.93 5.33
CA TYR A 275 -3.19 9.97 6.31
C TYR A 275 -2.04 9.05 6.71
N SER A 276 -2.01 8.66 7.97
CA SER A 276 -1.02 7.71 8.50
C SER A 276 -1.63 6.81 9.55
N CYS A 277 -1.13 5.57 9.61
CA CYS A 277 -1.43 4.61 10.66
C CYS A 277 -0.66 4.87 11.96
N ASN A 278 0.31 5.80 11.96
CA ASN A 278 0.82 6.33 13.21
C ASN A 278 -0.36 6.97 13.94
N THR A 279 -0.48 6.71 15.23
CA THR A 279 -1.54 7.31 16.06
C THR A 279 -1.17 8.76 16.35
N PRO A 280 -1.89 9.78 15.83
CA PRO A 280 -2.04 10.98 16.61
C PRO A 280 -3.09 10.61 17.66
N VAL A 281 -2.85 10.97 18.92
CA VAL A 281 -3.98 11.07 19.86
C VAL A 281 -5.06 11.89 19.14
N PRO A 282 -6.27 11.35 18.90
CA PRO A 282 -7.29 12.11 18.21
C PRO A 282 -7.53 13.36 19.02
N THR A 283 -7.11 14.50 18.49
CA THR A 283 -7.61 15.78 18.97
C THR A 283 -9.02 15.83 18.43
N THR A 284 -9.95 15.22 19.17
CA THR A 284 -11.37 15.37 18.95
C THR A 284 -11.63 16.86 19.01
N THR A 285 -11.65 17.49 17.84
CA THR A 285 -12.21 18.83 17.68
C THR A 285 -13.71 18.63 17.74
N THR A 286 -14.20 18.29 18.93
CA THR A 286 -15.58 18.56 19.27
C THR A 286 -15.68 20.08 19.20
N LYS A 287 -16.48 20.59 18.26
CA LYS A 287 -17.08 21.93 18.36
C LYS A 287 -17.84 21.96 19.68
N SER A 288 -17.12 22.23 20.77
CA SER A 288 -17.69 22.49 22.08
C SER A 288 -18.06 23.95 22.07
N THR A 289 -19.37 24.17 21.97
CA THR A 289 -20.03 25.42 22.27
C THR A 289 -19.38 26.04 23.49
N ARG A 290 -18.88 27.27 23.34
CA ARG A 290 -18.39 28.15 24.40
C ARG A 290 -19.27 28.00 25.64
N SER A 291 -18.79 27.25 26.62
CA SER A 291 -19.25 27.29 27.99
C SER A 291 -18.02 27.65 28.80
N GLU A 292 -18.08 28.81 29.45
CA GLU A 292 -17.08 29.29 30.39
C GLU A 292 -16.68 28.18 31.37
N GLN A 293 -15.38 27.95 31.51
CA GLN A 293 -14.82 27.19 32.62
C GLN A 293 -13.69 28.00 33.25
N PRO A 294 -13.61 28.05 34.59
CA PRO A 294 -12.89 29.08 35.30
C PRO A 294 -11.38 28.83 35.29
N THR A 295 -10.65 29.92 35.46
CA THR A 295 -9.20 29.98 35.60
C THR A 295 -8.71 29.06 36.72
N THR A 296 -8.20 27.87 36.37
CA THR A 296 -7.28 27.12 37.24
C THR A 296 -5.87 27.31 36.73
N THR A 297 -5.10 28.07 37.50
CA THR A 297 -3.66 28.32 37.37
C THR A 297 -2.91 27.01 37.15
N ALA A 298 -2.48 26.72 35.92
CA ALA A 298 -1.57 25.62 35.63
C ALA A 298 -0.19 25.97 36.22
N VAL A 299 0.14 25.36 37.35
CA VAL A 299 1.46 25.46 37.95
C VAL A 299 2.44 24.71 37.05
N ALA A 300 3.44 25.40 36.51
CA ALA A 300 4.48 24.81 35.67
C ALA A 300 5.18 23.66 36.40
N ALA A 301 5.43 22.55 35.72
CA ALA A 301 6.12 21.40 36.30
C ALA A 301 7.60 21.75 36.55
N VAL A 302 8.15 21.35 37.70
CA VAL A 302 9.54 21.65 38.08
C VAL A 302 10.29 20.33 38.25
N VAL A 303 11.48 20.23 37.68
CA VAL A 303 12.37 19.06 37.82
C VAL A 303 12.56 18.71 39.30
N GLY A 304 12.41 17.44 39.63
CA GLY A 304 12.53 16.91 41.00
C GLY A 304 11.28 17.07 41.87
N GLN A 305 10.22 17.75 41.41
CA GLN A 305 8.94 17.79 42.13
C GLN A 305 8.16 16.48 41.97
N PRO A 306 7.36 16.08 42.96
CA PRO A 306 6.52 14.90 42.86
C PRO A 306 5.50 15.06 41.73
N CYS A 307 5.20 13.94 41.08
CA CYS A 307 4.20 13.85 40.03
C CYS A 307 3.22 12.72 40.34
N THR A 308 2.04 12.77 39.73
CA THR A 308 0.92 11.92 40.14
C THR A 308 0.88 10.59 39.41
N LYS A 309 1.56 10.46 38.26
CA LYS A 309 1.50 9.25 37.44
C LYS A 309 2.78 9.01 36.65
N GLU A 310 3.32 7.80 36.74
CA GLU A 310 4.47 7.36 35.95
C GLU A 310 4.20 7.47 34.45
N GLY A 311 5.15 8.00 33.70
CA GLY A 311 5.01 8.32 32.27
C GLY A 311 4.21 9.59 31.96
N GLN A 312 3.75 10.34 32.97
CA GLN A 312 3.15 11.66 32.75
C GLN A 312 4.19 12.59 32.12
N ARG A 313 3.80 13.33 31.06
CA ARG A 313 4.63 14.34 30.41
C ARG A 313 4.22 15.74 30.86
N GLY A 314 5.18 16.63 31.04
CA GLY A 314 4.99 18.00 31.50
C GLY A 314 5.96 18.95 30.79
N ARG A 315 5.78 20.26 31.01
CA ARG A 315 6.74 21.27 30.57
C ARG A 315 7.14 22.16 31.74
N ALA A 316 8.43 22.41 31.85
CA ALA A 316 8.95 23.44 32.73
C ALA A 316 8.61 24.84 32.22
N ALA A 317 8.70 25.84 33.09
CA ALA A 317 8.42 27.25 32.74
C ALA A 317 9.30 27.78 31.59
N ASN A 318 10.47 27.19 31.36
CA ASN A 318 11.38 27.49 30.25
C ASN A 318 11.06 26.69 28.97
N GLY A 319 10.00 25.89 28.94
CA GLY A 319 9.57 25.09 27.80
C GLY A 319 10.20 23.70 27.70
N THR A 320 11.16 23.34 28.56
CA THR A 320 11.81 22.02 28.59
C THR A 320 10.78 20.91 28.86
N ALA A 321 10.83 19.83 28.05
CA ALA A 321 9.99 18.66 28.23
C ALA A 321 10.44 17.88 29.46
N LEU A 322 9.47 17.47 30.28
CA LEU A 322 9.69 16.68 31.49
C LEU A 322 8.89 15.37 31.41
N ILE A 323 9.46 14.30 31.94
CA ILE A 323 8.80 13.00 32.14
C ILE A 323 8.75 12.64 33.63
N CYS A 324 7.63 12.08 34.07
CA CYS A 324 7.44 11.62 35.44
C CYS A 324 7.89 10.16 35.56
N GLU A 325 8.95 9.91 36.34
CA GLU A 325 9.51 8.56 36.53
C GLU A 325 9.82 8.28 38.01
N ALA A 326 10.06 7.01 38.35
CA ALA A 326 10.38 6.61 39.72
C ALA A 326 11.80 7.06 40.12
N ALA A 327 11.89 7.96 41.10
CA ALA A 327 13.15 8.41 41.69
C ALA A 327 13.65 7.44 42.78
N GLY A 328 13.84 6.17 42.42
CA GLY A 328 14.18 5.09 43.36
C GLY A 328 13.11 4.92 44.46
N GLY A 329 13.55 4.76 45.72
CA GLY A 329 12.65 4.63 46.88
C GLY A 329 11.87 5.90 47.28
N SER A 330 12.00 6.98 46.52
CA SER A 330 11.53 8.33 46.87
C SER A 330 10.21 8.73 46.20
N GLY A 331 9.55 7.80 45.50
CA GLY A 331 8.33 8.04 44.74
C GLY A 331 8.56 8.65 43.35
N LEU A 332 7.46 8.98 42.66
CA LEU A 332 7.47 9.52 41.30
C LEU A 332 7.86 11.00 41.29
N ARG A 333 8.80 11.39 40.42
CA ARG A 333 9.26 12.78 40.27
C ARG A 333 9.48 13.16 38.81
N TRP A 334 9.44 14.46 38.54
CA TRP A 334 9.71 15.02 37.22
C TRP A 334 11.21 15.00 36.88
N PHE A 335 11.56 14.41 35.75
CA PHE A 335 12.90 14.40 35.13
C PHE A 335 12.86 15.11 33.78
N VAL A 336 14.00 15.60 33.31
CA VAL A 336 14.12 16.16 31.96
C VAL A 336 14.11 15.00 30.97
N GLU A 337 13.27 15.11 29.93
CA GLU A 337 13.27 14.17 28.80
C GLU A 337 14.54 14.32 27.95
#